data_AF-S7PZD5-F1
#
_entry.id   AF-S7PZD5-F1
#
_cell.length_a   1.000
_cell.length_b   1.000
_cell.length_c   1.000
_cell.angle_alpha   90.00
_cell.angle_beta   90.00
_cell.angle_gamma   90.00
#
_symmetry.space_group_name_H-M   'P 1'
#
loop_
_entity.id
_entity.type
_entity.pdbx_description
1 polymer ?
#
loop_
_entity_poly.entity_id
_entity_poly.type
_entity_poly.pdbx_seq_one_letter_code
_entity_poly.pdbx_strand_id
1 'polypeptide(L)'
;MPREPPRGVRWGTNQEEIHAKRLRGELSCAECKRSKLKCDKQIPCGSCKRRGCEKICPNGQYMSRSSGHLFADTEELRKAIAEMSHRIHLLEDALETLHASQASTRHPLLTDNLKAIKYLPEKRNLPQEQPPSNDEITPISDALGTLSVTDTGDVKYYGQSAGSEVRISLLRSIVA
;
A
#
# COMPACT_ATOMS: atom_id res chain seq x y z
N MET A 1 32.04 14.88 44.79
CA MET A 1 32.18 15.50 43.45
C MET A 1 32.29 14.39 42.42
N PRO A 2 31.36 14.26 41.48
CA PRO A 2 31.46 13.21 40.45
C PRO A 2 32.65 13.52 39.53
N ARG A 3 33.48 12.50 39.27
CA ARG A 3 34.67 12.62 38.43
C ARG A 3 34.24 12.84 36.98
N GLU A 4 34.83 13.85 36.33
CA GLU A 4 34.58 14.13 34.92
C GLU A 4 35.05 12.95 34.05
N PRO A 5 34.27 12.55 33.03
CA PRO A 5 34.67 11.51 32.10
C PRO A 5 35.84 11.97 31.20
N PRO A 6 36.72 11.04 30.78
CA PRO A 6 37.85 11.39 29.92
C PRO A 6 37.39 11.96 28.57
N ARG A 7 38.01 13.08 28.17
CA ARG A 7 37.82 13.71 26.86
C ARG A 7 38.24 12.72 25.76
N GLY A 8 37.26 12.24 24.98
CA GLY A 8 37.50 11.40 23.80
C GLY A 8 36.63 10.16 23.68
N VAL A 9 35.83 9.80 24.68
CA VAL A 9 34.91 8.67 24.57
C VAL A 9 33.66 9.10 23.80
N ARG A 10 33.67 8.88 22.49
CA ARG A 10 32.48 9.02 21.66
C ARG A 10 31.58 7.80 21.84
N TRP A 11 30.62 7.87 22.76
CA TRP A 11 29.56 6.87 22.86
C TRP A 11 28.50 7.12 21.77
N GLY A 12 28.92 7.01 20.50
CA GLY A 12 27.98 6.93 19.39
C GLY A 12 27.33 5.57 19.42
N THR A 13 26.01 5.50 19.33
CA THR A 13 25.36 4.20 19.17
C THR A 13 25.85 3.58 17.87
N ASN A 14 26.15 2.28 17.85
CA ASN A 14 26.62 1.56 16.66
C ASN A 14 25.70 1.83 15.43
N GLN A 15 24.42 2.07 15.70
CA GLN A 15 23.41 2.42 14.70
C GLN A 15 23.62 3.78 14.01
N GLU A 16 24.04 4.82 14.74
CA GLU A 16 24.36 6.13 14.17
C GLU A 16 25.61 6.08 13.29
N GLU A 17 26.62 5.31 13.71
CA GLU A 17 27.82 5.12 12.92
C GLU A 17 27.52 4.39 11.61
N ILE A 18 26.70 3.34 11.68
CA ILE A 18 26.21 2.61 10.50
C ILE A 18 25.38 3.54 9.58
N HIS A 19 24.53 4.39 10.15
CA HIS A 19 23.75 5.38 9.40
C HIS A 19 24.67 6.34 8.64
N ALA A 20 25.65 6.93 9.32
CA ALA A 20 26.61 7.84 8.72
C ALA A 20 27.44 7.17 7.60
N LYS A 21 27.88 5.91 7.80
CA LYS A 21 28.58 5.13 6.78
C LYS A 21 27.73 4.88 5.53
N ARG A 22 26.41 4.71 5.68
CA ARG A 22 25.49 4.58 4.55
C ARG A 22 25.26 5.90 3.81
N LEU A 23 25.19 7.03 4.51
CA LEU A 23 25.10 8.35 3.85
C LEU A 23 26.32 8.63 2.96
N ARG A 24 27.50 8.17 3.38
CA ARG A 24 28.74 8.31 2.62
C ARG A 24 28.90 7.28 1.49
N GLY A 25 27.97 6.33 1.33
CA GLY A 25 28.10 5.26 0.33
C GLY A 25 29.18 4.22 0.66
N GLU A 26 29.67 4.15 1.91
CA GLU A 26 30.67 3.15 2.30
C GLU A 26 30.04 1.77 2.48
N LEU A 27 28.76 1.74 2.86
CA LEU A 27 27.96 0.54 3.08
C LEU A 27 26.85 0.40 2.03
N SER A 28 26.42 -0.84 1.79
CA SER A 28 25.22 -1.08 0.99
C SER A 28 24.01 -0.42 1.64
N CYS A 29 23.15 0.19 0.83
CA CYS A 29 21.93 0.84 1.32
C CYS A 29 21.03 -0.15 2.07
N ALA A 30 20.22 0.36 2.99
CA ALA A 30 19.36 -0.44 3.85
C ALA A 30 18.32 -1.24 3.06
N GLU A 31 17.81 -0.69 1.94
CA GLU A 31 16.94 -1.40 0.99
C GLU A 31 17.61 -2.60 0.33
N CYS A 32 18.75 -2.39 -0.33
CA CYS A 32 19.44 -3.47 -1.03
C CYS A 32 19.94 -4.53 -0.06
N LYS A 33 20.39 -4.14 1.14
CA LYS A 33 20.76 -5.09 2.20
C LYS A 33 19.59 -5.98 2.60
N ARG A 34 18.39 -5.39 2.78
CA ARG A 34 17.16 -6.15 3.13
C ARG A 34 16.67 -7.02 1.99
N SER A 35 16.62 -6.49 0.77
CA SER A 35 16.18 -7.21 -0.43
C SER A 35 17.23 -8.18 -0.98
N LYS A 36 18.41 -8.27 -0.35
CA LYS A 36 19.55 -9.11 -0.78
C LYS A 36 19.99 -8.84 -2.23
N LEU A 37 19.92 -7.59 -2.66
CA LEU A 37 20.31 -7.14 -4.00
C LEU A 37 21.73 -6.56 -4.04
N LYS A 38 22.37 -6.61 -5.21
CA LYS A 38 23.64 -5.91 -5.44
C LYS A 38 23.42 -4.40 -5.37
N CYS A 39 24.20 -3.74 -4.52
CA CYS A 39 24.19 -2.30 -4.31
C CYS A 39 25.45 -1.69 -4.94
N ASP A 40 25.27 -0.71 -5.82
CA ASP A 40 26.32 0.10 -6.43
C ASP A 40 26.83 1.23 -5.52
N LYS A 41 26.28 1.34 -4.29
CA LYS A 41 26.69 2.25 -3.20
C LYS A 41 26.66 3.76 -3.52
N GLN A 42 26.35 4.15 -4.76
CA GLN A 42 25.94 5.52 -5.10
C GLN A 42 24.66 5.87 -4.34
N ILE A 43 24.49 7.12 -3.93
CA ILE A 43 23.28 7.57 -3.22
C ILE A 43 22.53 8.57 -4.08
N PRO A 44 21.28 8.29 -4.51
CA PRO A 44 20.57 7.01 -4.41
C PRO A 44 21.14 5.97 -5.40
N CYS A 45 21.13 4.68 -5.01
CA CYS A 45 21.79 3.64 -5.79
C CYS A 45 20.96 3.27 -7.04
N GLY A 46 21.62 2.83 -8.11
CA GLY A 46 20.98 2.48 -9.38
C GLY A 46 19.93 1.36 -9.25
N SER A 47 20.12 0.43 -8.32
CA SER A 47 19.10 -0.58 -7.98
C SER A 47 17.85 0.05 -7.34
N CYS A 48 17.99 1.07 -6.49
CA CYS A 48 16.86 1.78 -5.90
C CYS A 48 16.16 2.70 -6.90
N LYS A 49 16.91 3.35 -7.81
CA LYS A 49 16.34 4.16 -8.90
C LYS A 49 15.45 3.34 -9.83
N ARG A 50 15.95 2.20 -10.35
CA ARG A 50 15.17 1.31 -11.23
C ARG A 50 13.91 0.73 -10.58
N ARG A 51 13.91 0.60 -9.25
CA ARG A 51 12.76 0.11 -8.46
C ARG A 51 11.82 1.21 -7.99
N GLY A 52 12.13 2.49 -8.23
CA GLY A 52 11.32 3.62 -7.78
C GLY A 52 11.37 3.88 -6.27
N CYS A 53 12.36 3.37 -5.54
CA CYS A 53 12.52 3.57 -4.10
C CYS A 53 13.70 4.52 -3.75
N GLU A 54 13.99 5.47 -4.62
CA GLU A 54 15.07 6.45 -4.42
C GLU A 54 14.87 7.34 -3.18
N LYS A 55 13.61 7.67 -2.83
CA LYS A 55 13.27 8.55 -1.68
C LYS A 55 13.66 7.97 -0.32
N ILE A 56 13.88 6.67 -0.23
CA ILE A 56 14.20 5.97 1.02
C ILE A 56 15.64 5.42 1.02
N CYS A 57 16.37 5.49 -0.10
CA CYS A 57 17.81 5.25 -0.14
C CYS A 57 18.52 6.46 0.50
N PRO A 58 19.49 6.29 1.43
CA PRO A 58 20.25 5.08 1.76
C PRO A 58 19.80 4.28 2.98
N ASN A 59 18.94 4.84 3.84
CA ASN A 59 18.71 4.30 5.20
C ASN A 59 17.33 3.71 5.44
N GLY A 60 16.36 4.08 4.61
CA GLY A 60 15.02 3.55 4.68
C GLY A 60 14.94 2.10 4.21
N GLN A 61 13.86 1.47 4.65
CA GLN A 61 13.46 0.11 4.28
C GLN A 61 11.98 0.14 3.85
N TYR A 62 11.67 -0.38 2.66
CA TYR A 62 10.32 -0.42 2.13
C TYR A 62 9.54 -1.45 2.92
N MET A 63 8.84 -1.03 3.99
CA MET A 63 8.10 -1.97 4.82
C MET A 63 7.14 -2.78 3.94
N SER A 64 7.32 -4.10 3.94
CA SER A 64 6.32 -4.98 3.35
C SER A 64 5.05 -4.78 4.16
N ARG A 65 3.90 -4.63 3.51
CA ARG A 65 2.57 -4.41 4.14
C ARG A 65 2.10 -5.58 5.04
N SER A 66 3.01 -6.43 5.51
CA SER A 66 2.75 -7.69 6.22
C SER A 66 3.17 -7.69 7.69
N SER A 67 3.48 -6.54 8.30
CA SER A 67 3.57 -6.43 9.75
C SER A 67 2.22 -5.97 10.30
N GLY A 68 1.40 -6.94 10.75
CA GLY A 68 0.01 -6.79 11.19
C GLY A 68 -0.26 -5.85 12.38
N HIS A 69 0.69 -4.99 12.76
CA HIS A 69 0.49 -3.95 13.78
C HIS A 69 0.11 -2.59 13.18
N LEU A 70 0.21 -2.40 11.87
CA LEU A 70 -0.20 -1.15 11.22
C LEU A 70 -1.72 -1.04 10.98
N PHE A 71 -2.51 -2.09 11.22
CA PHE A 71 -3.95 -2.07 10.90
C PHE A 71 -4.81 -1.51 12.04
N ALA A 72 -4.47 -1.76 13.30
CA ALA A 72 -5.20 -1.23 14.46
C ALA A 72 -5.05 0.29 14.59
N ASP A 73 -3.81 0.80 14.49
CA ASP A 73 -3.52 2.24 14.51
C ASP A 73 -4.18 2.99 13.35
N THR A 74 -4.44 2.33 12.22
CA THR A 74 -5.09 3.01 11.09
C THR A 74 -6.57 3.29 11.33
N GLU A 75 -7.27 2.49 12.14
CA GLU A 75 -8.69 2.75 12.45
C GLU A 75 -8.85 3.91 13.43
N GLU A 76 -8.01 3.95 14.48
CA GLU A 76 -7.98 5.08 15.41
C GLU A 76 -7.55 6.37 14.70
N LEU A 77 -6.54 6.29 13.82
CA LEU A 77 -6.12 7.41 13.00
C LEU A 77 -7.22 7.87 12.03
N ARG A 78 -7.95 6.94 11.38
CA ARG A 78 -9.09 7.27 10.52
C ARG A 78 -10.19 7.97 11.30
N LYS A 79 -10.51 7.50 12.51
CA LYS A 79 -11.49 8.14 13.40
C LYS A 79 -11.05 9.56 13.77
N ALA A 80 -9.79 9.75 14.18
CA ALA A 80 -9.25 11.06 14.50
C ALA A 80 -9.27 12.01 13.29
N ILE A 81 -8.92 11.53 12.10
CA ILE A 81 -9.00 12.31 10.86
C ILE A 81 -10.46 12.71 10.55
N ALA A 82 -11.43 11.80 10.72
CA ALA A 82 -12.84 12.09 10.50
C ALA A 82 -13.36 13.13 11.49
N GLU A 83 -13.00 13.01 12.78
CA GLU A 83 -13.37 13.97 13.82
C GLU A 83 -12.77 15.36 13.54
N MET A 84 -11.47 15.42 13.23
CA MET A 84 -10.82 16.68 12.85
C MET A 84 -11.49 17.29 11.60
N SER A 85 -11.76 16.49 10.57
CA SER A 85 -12.41 16.96 9.35
C SER A 85 -13.79 17.55 9.65
N HIS A 86 -14.60 16.87 10.44
CA HIS A 86 -15.90 17.36 10.89
C HIS A 86 -15.80 18.69 11.63
N ARG A 87 -14.86 18.81 12.58
CA ARG A 87 -14.64 20.07 13.30
C ARG A 87 -14.23 21.21 12.38
N ILE A 88 -13.38 20.95 11.38
CA ILE A 88 -12.98 22.01 10.44
C ILE A 88 -14.17 22.41 9.55
N HIS A 89 -15.10 21.50 9.19
CA HIS A 89 -16.34 21.88 8.50
C HIS A 89 -17.19 22.83 9.35
N LEU A 90 -17.40 22.52 10.63
CA LEU A 90 -18.14 23.41 11.53
C LEU A 90 -17.48 24.79 11.66
N LEU A 91 -16.15 24.84 11.69
CA LEU A 91 -15.41 26.10 11.72
C LEU A 91 -15.55 26.88 10.41
N GLU A 92 -15.56 26.21 9.25
CA GLU A 92 -15.79 26.85 7.96
C GLU A 92 -17.20 27.42 7.84
N ASP A 93 -18.22 26.68 8.27
CA ASP A 93 -19.60 27.16 8.24
C ASP A 93 -19.79 28.35 9.20
N ALA A 94 -19.19 28.30 10.39
CA ALA A 94 -19.18 29.42 11.32
C ALA A 94 -18.44 30.64 10.74
N LEU A 95 -17.32 30.44 10.04
CA LEU A 95 -16.61 31.52 9.36
C LEU A 95 -17.44 32.10 8.21
N GLU A 96 -18.15 31.28 7.46
CA GLU A 96 -19.01 31.70 6.35
C GLU A 96 -20.17 32.56 6.84
N THR A 97 -20.85 32.13 7.91
CA THR A 97 -21.94 32.89 8.53
C THR A 97 -21.47 34.23 9.12
N LEU A 98 -20.32 34.25 9.82
CA LEU A 98 -19.75 35.49 10.35
C LEU A 98 -19.29 36.43 9.23
N HIS A 99 -18.64 35.91 8.20
CA HIS A 99 -18.16 36.73 7.08
C HIS A 99 -19.31 37.28 6.24
N ALA A 100 -20.40 36.54 6.06
CA ALA A 100 -21.59 37.03 5.37
C ALA A 100 -22.17 38.30 6.04
N SER A 101 -21.95 38.48 7.34
CA SER A 101 -22.38 39.68 8.07
C SER A 101 -21.38 40.85 7.99
N GLN A 102 -20.10 40.59 7.70
CA GLN A 102 -19.02 41.59 7.78
C GLN A 102 -18.47 42.05 6.42
N ALA A 103 -18.54 41.21 5.37
CA ALA A 103 -17.96 41.53 4.08
C ALA A 103 -18.75 40.89 2.91
N SER A 104 -18.86 41.61 1.78
CA SER A 104 -19.49 41.10 0.55
C SER A 104 -18.56 40.19 -0.27
N THR A 105 -17.30 40.04 0.13
CA THR A 105 -16.29 39.23 -0.56
C THR A 105 -16.09 37.88 0.13
N ARG A 106 -16.01 36.80 -0.64
CA ARG A 106 -15.78 35.44 -0.12
C ARG A 106 -14.42 35.36 0.59
N HIS A 107 -14.38 34.73 1.77
CA HIS A 107 -13.13 34.58 2.53
C HIS A 107 -12.12 33.69 1.77
N PRO A 108 -10.83 34.06 1.69
CA PRO A 108 -9.76 33.23 1.12
C PRO A 108 -9.69 31.77 1.62
N LEU A 109 -10.10 31.52 2.87
CA LEU A 109 -10.10 30.18 3.49
C LEU A 109 -11.34 29.35 3.13
N LEU A 110 -12.36 29.96 2.53
CA LEU A 110 -13.61 29.31 2.10
C LEU A 110 -13.63 28.99 0.59
N THR A 111 -12.46 28.95 -0.06
CA THR A 111 -12.36 28.59 -1.47
C THR A 111 -12.68 27.11 -1.69
N ASP A 112 -13.35 26.79 -2.80
CA ASP A 112 -13.80 25.42 -3.11
C ASP A 112 -12.64 24.41 -3.16
N ASN A 113 -11.44 24.89 -3.56
CA ASN A 113 -10.22 24.09 -3.56
C ASN A 113 -9.78 23.64 -2.16
N LEU A 114 -9.94 24.50 -1.14
CA LEU A 114 -9.55 24.17 0.25
C LEU A 114 -10.60 23.30 0.94
N LYS A 115 -11.89 23.51 0.63
CA LYS A 115 -12.99 22.63 1.10
C LYS A 115 -12.83 21.21 0.53
N ALA A 116 -12.33 21.05 -0.69
CA ALA A 116 -12.15 19.74 -1.34
C ALA A 116 -11.01 18.88 -0.78
N ILE A 117 -9.99 19.46 -0.13
CA ILE A 117 -8.78 18.74 0.35
C ILE A 117 -9.07 17.83 1.55
N LYS A 118 -10.16 18.08 2.29
CA LYS A 118 -10.50 17.37 3.55
C LYS A 118 -11.16 16.02 3.33
N TYR A 119 -11.67 15.79 2.14
CA TYR A 119 -12.07 14.46 1.75
C TYR A 119 -10.78 13.70 1.45
N LEU A 120 -10.46 12.76 2.33
CA LEU A 120 -9.53 11.68 2.01
C LEU A 120 -9.89 11.18 0.60
N PRO A 121 -8.94 10.94 -0.31
CA PRO A 121 -9.22 10.52 -1.69
C PRO A 121 -9.82 9.11 -1.76
N GLU A 122 -10.98 8.91 -1.16
CA GLU A 122 -11.96 7.90 -1.49
C GLU A 122 -12.50 8.34 -2.87
N LYS A 123 -11.85 7.89 -3.93
CA LYS A 123 -12.17 8.21 -5.33
C LYS A 123 -11.79 9.64 -5.77
N ARG A 124 -10.48 9.91 -5.84
CA ARG A 124 -9.99 10.53 -7.09
C ARG A 124 -10.52 9.60 -8.17
N ASN A 125 -11.34 10.09 -9.08
CA ASN A 125 -11.71 9.37 -10.29
C ASN A 125 -10.43 8.73 -10.85
N LEU A 126 -10.23 7.44 -10.56
CA LEU A 126 -9.52 6.58 -11.48
C LEU A 126 -10.24 6.84 -12.80
N PRO A 127 -9.54 7.11 -13.91
CA PRO A 127 -10.20 7.07 -15.20
C PRO A 127 -11.00 5.78 -15.17
N GLN A 128 -12.32 5.93 -15.30
CA GLN A 128 -13.24 4.83 -15.44
C GLN A 128 -12.70 4.08 -16.66
N GLU A 129 -11.87 3.05 -16.43
CA GLU A 129 -11.59 2.07 -17.45
C GLU A 129 -12.98 1.61 -17.84
N GLN A 130 -13.38 2.01 -19.05
CA GLN A 130 -14.55 1.45 -19.69
C GLN A 130 -14.43 -0.05 -19.49
N PRO A 131 -15.49 -0.75 -19.04
CA PRO A 131 -15.44 -2.19 -18.98
C PRO A 131 -14.92 -2.64 -20.36
N PRO A 132 -13.84 -3.47 -20.41
CA PRO A 132 -13.40 -4.01 -21.67
C PRO A 132 -14.65 -4.59 -22.36
N SER A 133 -14.78 -4.28 -23.64
CA SER A 133 -15.80 -4.88 -24.50
C SER A 133 -15.90 -6.37 -24.20
N ASN A 134 -17.12 -6.87 -24.28
CA ASN A 134 -17.59 -8.18 -23.83
C ASN A 134 -16.96 -9.39 -24.57
N ASP A 135 -15.74 -9.26 -25.08
CA ASP A 135 -15.08 -10.19 -25.99
C ASP A 135 -13.94 -10.99 -25.36
N GLU A 136 -13.54 -10.72 -24.10
CA GLU A 136 -12.52 -11.51 -23.38
C GLU A 136 -12.99 -11.98 -22.00
N ILE A 137 -14.19 -12.58 -21.94
CA ILE A 137 -14.46 -13.54 -20.86
C ILE A 137 -13.66 -14.80 -21.22
N THR A 138 -12.44 -14.92 -20.72
CA THR A 138 -11.88 -16.26 -20.48
C THR A 138 -12.94 -17.00 -19.67
N PRO A 139 -13.51 -18.09 -20.19
CA PRO A 139 -14.67 -18.68 -19.57
C PRO A 139 -14.26 -19.10 -18.16
N ILE A 140 -15.02 -18.71 -17.14
CA ILE A 140 -14.73 -18.98 -15.72
C ILE A 140 -14.49 -20.50 -15.49
N SER A 141 -15.00 -21.34 -16.40
CA SER A 141 -14.68 -22.76 -16.51
C SER A 141 -13.18 -23.08 -16.57
N ASP A 142 -12.37 -22.27 -17.25
CA ASP A 142 -10.92 -22.49 -17.38
C ASP A 142 -10.18 -22.17 -16.09
N ALA A 143 -10.75 -21.30 -15.24
CA ALA A 143 -10.19 -20.95 -13.94
C ALA A 143 -10.60 -21.95 -12.83
N LEU A 144 -11.74 -22.63 -12.98
CA LEU A 144 -12.32 -23.46 -11.92
C LEU A 144 -12.11 -24.97 -12.07
N GLY A 145 -11.69 -25.46 -13.24
CA GLY A 145 -11.42 -26.89 -13.46
C GLY A 145 -12.63 -27.81 -13.34
N THR A 146 -12.45 -29.09 -13.62
CA THR A 146 -13.56 -30.06 -13.68
C THR A 146 -13.67 -30.87 -12.39
N LEU A 147 -14.88 -30.90 -11.79
CA LEU A 147 -15.21 -31.69 -10.61
C LEU A 147 -16.39 -32.63 -10.92
N SER A 148 -16.23 -33.93 -10.67
CA SER A 148 -17.31 -34.92 -10.79
C SER A 148 -17.82 -35.34 -9.41
N VAL A 149 -19.14 -35.42 -9.26
CA VAL A 149 -19.81 -35.98 -8.09
C VAL A 149 -20.64 -37.18 -8.55
N THR A 150 -20.44 -38.34 -7.93
CA THR A 150 -21.26 -39.54 -8.18
C THR A 150 -22.45 -39.59 -7.22
N ASP A 151 -23.48 -40.37 -7.56
CA ASP A 151 -24.66 -40.58 -6.70
C ASP A 151 -24.32 -41.31 -5.40
N THR A 152 -23.17 -42.00 -5.35
CA THR A 152 -22.60 -42.60 -4.13
C THR A 152 -21.94 -41.58 -3.21
N GLY A 153 -21.82 -40.32 -3.63
CA GLY A 153 -21.21 -39.22 -2.88
C GLY A 153 -19.69 -39.08 -3.09
N ASP A 154 -19.11 -39.79 -4.06
CA ASP A 154 -17.68 -39.68 -4.35
C ASP A 154 -17.40 -38.42 -5.18
N VAL A 155 -16.41 -37.63 -4.73
CA VAL A 155 -16.04 -36.36 -5.38
C VAL A 155 -14.61 -36.47 -5.92
N LYS A 156 -14.42 -36.12 -7.20
CA LYS A 156 -13.10 -36.13 -7.85
C LYS A 156 -12.86 -34.86 -8.66
N TYR A 157 -11.77 -34.17 -8.35
CA TYR A 157 -11.33 -32.95 -9.03
C TYR A 157 -10.18 -33.26 -10.01
N TYR A 158 -10.32 -32.82 -11.26
CA TYR A 158 -9.40 -33.13 -12.36
C TYR A 158 -8.50 -31.95 -12.77
N GLY A 159 -8.69 -30.76 -12.17
CA GLY A 159 -7.86 -29.58 -12.44
C GLY A 159 -8.37 -28.71 -13.60
N GLN A 160 -7.71 -27.57 -13.78
CA GLN A 160 -8.02 -26.51 -14.76
C GLN A 160 -7.84 -26.92 -16.24
N SER A 161 -7.00 -27.92 -16.52
CA SER A 161 -6.74 -28.41 -17.89
C SER A 161 -7.62 -29.58 -18.29
N ALA A 162 -8.58 -29.95 -17.44
CA ALA A 162 -9.47 -31.08 -17.66
C ALA A 162 -10.60 -30.65 -18.62
N GLY A 163 -10.37 -30.85 -19.92
CA GLY A 163 -11.31 -30.49 -20.98
C GLY A 163 -12.56 -31.37 -21.05
N SER A 164 -13.40 -31.09 -22.05
CA SER A 164 -14.68 -31.79 -22.26
C SER A 164 -14.56 -33.32 -22.45
N GLU A 165 -13.36 -33.84 -22.73
CA GLU A 165 -13.10 -35.29 -22.79
C GLU A 165 -13.37 -36.02 -21.47
N VAL A 166 -13.28 -35.33 -20.32
CA VAL A 166 -13.55 -35.93 -19.01
C VAL A 166 -15.03 -36.33 -18.91
N ARG A 167 -15.95 -35.59 -19.53
CA ARG A 167 -17.38 -35.96 -19.58
C ARG A 167 -17.61 -37.27 -20.34
N ILE A 168 -16.85 -37.54 -21.40
CA ILE A 168 -16.92 -38.79 -22.15
C ILE A 168 -16.39 -39.96 -21.31
N SER A 169 -15.35 -39.73 -20.50
CA SER A 169 -14.84 -40.75 -19.58
C SER A 169 -15.81 -41.07 -18.44
N LEU A 170 -16.50 -40.06 -17.89
CA LEU A 170 -17.46 -40.22 -16.80
C LEU A 170 -18.74 -40.95 -17.25
N LEU A 171 -19.19 -40.73 -18.49
CA LEU A 171 -20.34 -41.45 -19.05
C LEU A 171 -20.08 -42.95 -19.24
N ARG A 172 -18.81 -43.37 -19.39
CA ARG A 172 -18.43 -44.79 -19.44
C ARG A 172 -18.44 -45.47 -18.08
N SER A 173 -18.38 -44.72 -16.98
CA SER A 173 -18.46 -45.27 -15.61
C SER A 173 -19.89 -45.43 -15.10
N ILE A 174 -20.90 -44.91 -15.82
CA ILE A 174 -22.32 -45.01 -15.44
C ILE A 174 -23.01 -46.20 -16.14
N VAL A 175 -22.41 -46.78 -17.19
CA VAL A 175 -23.00 -47.89 -17.98
C VAL A 175 -22.17 -49.19 -17.84
N ALA A 176 -21.52 -49.40 -16.70
CA ALA A 176 -20.90 -50.68 -16.34
C ALA A 176 -21.41 -51.15 -14.98
#